data_AF-A0A7V1QZ49-F1
#
_entry.id   AF-A0A7V1QZ49-F1
#
_cell.length_a   1.000
_cell.length_b   1.000
_cell.length_c   1.000
_cell.angle_alpha   90.00
_cell.angle_beta   90.00
_cell.angle_gamma   90.00
#
_symmetry.space_group_name_H-M   'P 1'
#
loop_
_entity.id
_entity.type
_entity.pdbx_description
1 polymer ?
#
loop_
_entity_poly.entity_id
_entity_poly.type
_entity_poly.pdbx_seq_one_letter_code
_entity_poly.pdbx_strand_id
1 'polypeptide(L)'
;MKTLHRFAVAAAIAGLSFAQNAYVQLIHNVPDVVGVSTPFVLDSIDIYLSTDNGATWTLAVPDFKFRQATPYTPVPANSNQVIAGIAPGNSTGPADILVQYPLPSFSPNTYNVAIVAGTIDFFGGSANIALFYYFNARSAAQNSSQFEFVVFHGAPDVDTVGVYLAFDRTASAYQPDLTLPRYEYTPNYLGLATDQLVVLDTSLIDLNDFWPKGYEVPAPGSVGLAGQTGVVFASGYANTPDPAKAFGLYVALGSGTVIPLSAVEVRRLQIVHNAADPALAQVDLHPGGVGTGTPISLDFRQATPTFFVAGPVGASVPIAFTPRGQTSPVLATVNISLPAAGSNHAAFAQGVANPSQFAANPNGVSTAFTVHPILNIRGWEPSSSFSFVSFHGVTDAPAVDVYVGSSPVATNLRYLDGASQVTVPAGTSGIVEVRPAGQPTPVATFSLAATQTPGGKGAIVFASGFLNPTANQNGPAFGLYVVYPEGSVEALAPLSTAMERGIPTGATLVVYANPTGQDSWHIGVEATQAGELPYALFTTTGQLVQQGSWHVPGAGTWVYALSAEGLAPGVYCLRVGMQAVRLVRW
;
A
#
# COMPACT_ATOMS: atom_id res chain seq x y z
N MET A 1 0.95 52.24 -7.24
CA MET A 1 2.15 51.47 -6.87
C MET A 1 2.19 51.41 -5.34
N LYS A 2 1.88 50.26 -4.74
CA LYS A 2 2.07 50.08 -3.29
C LYS A 2 3.56 50.00 -3.03
N THR A 3 4.12 50.92 -2.27
CA THR A 3 5.55 50.92 -1.94
C THR A 3 5.82 49.96 -0.79
N LEU A 4 6.54 48.87 -1.09
CA LEU A 4 7.08 47.93 -0.10
C LEU A 4 7.91 48.71 0.94
N HIS A 5 7.42 48.85 2.16
CA HIS A 5 8.23 49.36 3.25
C HIS A 5 9.14 48.20 3.68
N ARG A 6 10.38 48.20 3.18
CA ARG A 6 11.40 47.25 3.65
C ARG A 6 11.44 47.34 5.18
N PHE A 7 11.31 46.20 5.86
CA PHE A 7 11.52 46.07 7.31
C PHE A 7 12.94 46.49 7.66
N ALA A 8 13.15 47.80 7.84
CA ALA A 8 14.17 48.35 8.68
C ALA A 8 13.45 48.86 9.92
N VAL A 9 13.46 48.07 10.99
CA VAL A 9 13.10 48.57 12.32
C VAL A 9 14.16 49.61 12.68
N ALA A 10 13.95 50.85 12.27
CA ALA A 10 14.70 51.98 12.79
C ALA A 10 14.20 52.22 14.20
N ALA A 11 14.91 51.65 15.18
CA ALA A 11 14.69 51.90 16.58
C ALA A 11 14.85 53.41 16.86
N ALA A 12 13.73 54.08 17.17
CA ALA A 12 13.79 55.39 17.79
C ALA A 12 14.25 55.19 19.25
N ILE A 13 15.41 55.74 19.57
CA ILE A 13 16.16 55.52 20.81
C ILE A 13 15.47 56.23 21.99
N ALA A 14 15.01 55.44 22.97
CA ALA A 14 15.08 55.76 24.40
C ALA A 14 14.76 54.49 25.24
N GLY A 15 15.80 53.83 25.78
CA GLY A 15 15.69 52.69 26.72
C GLY A 15 16.20 51.36 26.15
N LEU A 16 17.46 51.04 26.42
CA LEU A 16 18.17 49.84 25.94
C LEU A 16 17.61 48.55 26.57
N SER A 17 16.62 47.96 25.91
CA SER A 17 16.57 46.50 25.74
C SER A 17 16.65 46.26 24.24
N PHE A 18 17.67 45.53 23.78
CA PHE A 18 17.67 45.07 22.39
C PHE A 18 16.50 44.10 22.26
N ALA A 19 15.41 44.50 21.61
CA ALA A 19 14.32 43.59 21.30
C ALA A 19 14.92 42.44 20.48
N GLN A 20 14.95 41.25 21.07
CA GLN A 20 15.39 40.06 20.35
C GLN A 20 14.34 39.70 19.30
N ASN A 21 14.76 39.20 18.15
CA ASN A 21 13.85 38.81 17.08
C ASN A 21 13.66 37.30 17.08
N ALA A 22 12.46 36.87 16.68
CA ALA A 22 12.23 35.57 16.09
C ALA A 22 12.08 35.76 14.57
N TYR A 23 12.11 34.68 13.81
CA TYR A 23 11.98 34.72 12.35
C TYR A 23 10.75 33.93 11.91
N VAL A 24 9.86 34.56 11.15
CA VAL A 24 8.63 33.93 10.67
C VAL A 24 8.61 33.91 9.14
N GLN A 25 8.36 32.73 8.57
CA GLN A 25 7.97 32.57 7.18
C GLN A 25 6.45 32.49 7.10
N LEU A 26 5.85 33.28 6.21
CA LEU A 26 4.42 33.23 5.90
C LEU A 26 4.20 32.44 4.61
N ILE A 27 3.16 31.62 4.55
CA ILE A 27 2.71 30.93 3.32
C ILE A 27 1.21 31.18 3.13
N HIS A 28 0.81 31.54 1.91
CA HIS A 28 -0.59 31.77 1.58
C HIS A 28 -1.23 30.53 0.97
N ASN A 29 -2.24 29.99 1.65
CA ASN A 29 -2.94 28.79 1.25
C ASN A 29 -4.48 28.94 1.24
N VAL A 30 -5.00 30.14 0.95
CA VAL A 30 -6.45 30.39 0.83
C VAL A 30 -6.82 30.41 -0.66
N PRO A 31 -7.48 29.38 -1.21
CA PRO A 31 -7.76 29.28 -2.63
C PRO A 31 -8.86 30.23 -3.12
N ASP A 32 -9.76 30.67 -2.24
CA ASP A 32 -10.95 31.45 -2.63
C ASP A 32 -10.64 32.84 -3.16
N VAL A 33 -9.43 33.34 -2.88
CA VAL A 33 -8.95 34.61 -3.42
C VAL A 33 -8.67 34.53 -4.90
N VAL A 34 -8.52 33.36 -5.52
CA VAL A 34 -8.11 33.25 -6.92
C VAL A 34 -9.28 33.54 -7.86
N GLY A 35 -9.04 34.37 -8.88
CA GLY A 35 -9.98 34.60 -9.98
C GLY A 35 -11.26 35.36 -9.59
N VAL A 36 -11.29 36.01 -8.43
CA VAL A 36 -12.43 36.84 -8.00
C VAL A 36 -12.34 38.17 -8.74
N SER A 37 -13.27 38.42 -9.66
CA SER A 37 -13.26 39.63 -10.51
C SER A 37 -14.40 40.60 -10.25
N THR A 38 -15.45 40.22 -9.50
CA THR A 38 -16.63 41.06 -9.24
C THR A 38 -17.21 40.80 -7.84
N PRO A 39 -17.53 41.82 -7.03
CA PRO A 39 -17.38 43.26 -7.30
C PRO A 39 -15.95 43.81 -7.11
N PHE A 40 -14.99 42.97 -6.69
CA PHE A 40 -13.58 43.34 -6.51
C PHE A 40 -12.67 42.41 -7.33
N VAL A 41 -11.54 42.92 -7.83
CA VAL A 41 -10.44 42.09 -8.32
C VAL A 41 -9.62 41.66 -7.12
N LEU A 42 -9.77 40.41 -6.72
CA LEU A 42 -9.02 39.76 -5.66
C LEU A 42 -8.32 38.56 -6.29
N ASP A 43 -6.99 38.54 -6.22
CA ASP A 43 -6.12 37.40 -6.59
C ASP A 43 -5.00 37.22 -5.56
N SER A 44 -5.13 37.93 -4.44
CA SER A 44 -4.14 38.09 -3.38
C SER A 44 -4.78 38.65 -2.11
N ILE A 45 -4.03 38.59 -1.01
CA ILE A 45 -4.32 39.28 0.25
C ILE A 45 -3.19 40.24 0.59
N ASP A 46 -3.48 41.27 1.37
CA ASP A 46 -2.47 42.07 2.03
C ASP A 46 -2.34 41.62 3.49
N ILE A 47 -1.10 41.47 3.97
CA ILE A 47 -0.80 41.20 5.38
C ILE A 47 -0.27 42.47 6.03
N TYR A 48 -0.97 42.93 7.06
CA TYR A 48 -0.55 44.01 7.95
C TYR A 48 -0.04 43.44 9.28
N LEU A 49 0.93 44.11 9.90
CA LEU A 49 1.40 43.80 11.25
C LEU A 49 1.26 45.02 12.15
N SER A 50 0.83 44.77 13.38
CA SER A 50 0.88 45.72 14.49
C SER A 50 1.72 45.12 15.60
N THR A 51 2.54 45.94 16.27
CA THR A 51 3.38 45.55 17.41
C THR A 51 2.91 46.18 18.73
N ASP A 52 1.80 46.90 18.70
CA ASP A 52 1.26 47.72 19.78
C ASP A 52 -0.23 47.43 20.01
N ASN A 53 -0.62 46.15 19.93
CA ASN A 53 -2.00 45.69 20.13
C ASN A 53 -3.04 46.33 19.20
N GLY A 54 -2.68 46.54 17.93
CA GLY A 54 -3.58 47.04 16.89
C GLY A 54 -3.70 48.56 16.83
N ALA A 55 -2.91 49.32 17.60
CA ALA A 55 -2.95 50.77 17.58
C ALA A 55 -2.30 51.34 16.30
N THR A 56 -1.19 50.76 15.85
CA THR A 56 -0.48 51.13 14.63
C THR A 56 -0.30 49.92 13.73
N TRP A 57 -0.61 50.07 12.44
CA TRP A 57 -0.52 49.02 11.44
C TRP A 57 0.48 49.37 10.35
N THR A 58 1.34 48.40 10.01
CA THR A 58 2.29 48.51 8.91
C THR A 58 1.98 47.42 7.89
N LEU A 59 1.93 47.78 6.61
CA LEU A 59 1.80 46.81 5.52
C LEU A 59 3.08 45.97 5.44
N ALA A 60 2.97 44.69 5.79
CA ALA A 60 4.10 43.77 5.91
C ALA A 60 4.32 42.96 4.63
N VAL A 61 3.24 42.43 4.03
CA VAL A 61 3.30 41.67 2.77
C VAL A 61 2.20 42.18 1.84
N PRO A 62 2.52 43.00 0.83
CA PRO A 62 1.55 43.44 -0.16
C PRO A 62 1.32 42.35 -1.21
N ASP A 63 0.08 42.29 -1.70
CA ASP A 63 -0.34 41.50 -2.86
C ASP A 63 0.09 40.02 -2.76
N PHE A 64 0.01 39.44 -1.55
CA PHE A 64 0.41 38.07 -1.26
C PHE A 64 -0.51 37.09 -1.97
N LYS A 65 -0.04 36.49 -3.07
CA LYS A 65 -0.85 35.61 -3.91
C LYS A 65 -0.99 34.22 -3.31
N PHE A 66 -2.06 33.54 -3.70
CA PHE A 66 -2.25 32.12 -3.38
C PHE A 66 -1.02 31.30 -3.82
N ARG A 67 -0.56 30.38 -2.96
CA ARG A 67 0.65 29.54 -3.14
C ARG A 67 1.96 30.32 -3.19
N GLN A 68 2.03 31.47 -2.54
CA GLN A 68 3.30 32.16 -2.30
C GLN A 68 3.79 31.95 -0.88
N ALA A 69 5.10 32.15 -0.69
CA ALA A 69 5.74 32.20 0.62
C ALA A 69 6.64 33.43 0.73
N THR A 70 6.86 33.92 1.95
CA THR A 70 7.88 34.93 2.23
C THR A 70 9.20 34.26 2.61
N PRO A 71 10.35 34.96 2.47
CA PRO A 71 11.52 34.59 3.26
C PRO A 71 11.21 34.69 4.76
N TYR A 72 12.03 34.02 5.58
CA TYR A 72 12.03 34.23 7.02
C TYR A 72 12.28 35.71 7.36
N THR A 73 11.27 36.36 7.94
CA THR A 73 11.27 37.80 8.24
C THR A 73 11.30 38.01 9.75
N PRO A 74 12.10 38.96 10.27
CA PRO A 74 12.18 39.20 11.71
C PRO A 74 10.86 39.73 12.27
N VAL A 75 10.42 39.17 13.39
CA VAL A 75 9.31 39.66 14.22
C VAL A 75 9.78 39.82 15.67
N PRO A 76 9.21 40.75 16.46
CA PRO A 76 9.56 40.89 17.87
C PRO A 76 9.36 39.57 18.65
N ALA A 77 10.42 39.07 19.29
CA ALA A 77 10.33 37.90 20.18
C ALA A 77 9.84 38.29 21.58
N ASN A 78 9.36 37.31 22.33
CA ASN A 78 8.82 37.46 23.70
C ASN A 78 7.76 38.57 23.81
N SER A 79 7.04 38.84 22.72
CA SER A 79 5.97 39.84 22.67
C SER A 79 4.63 39.15 22.49
N ASN A 80 3.68 39.52 23.34
CA ASN A 80 2.28 39.12 23.21
C ASN A 80 1.44 40.24 22.59
N GLN A 81 2.09 41.28 22.06
CA GLN A 81 1.44 42.47 21.51
C GLN A 81 1.38 42.49 19.98
N VAL A 82 1.93 41.46 19.34
CA VAL A 82 1.99 41.39 17.89
C VAL A 82 0.67 40.84 17.35
N ILE A 83 0.07 41.55 16.39
CA ILE A 83 -1.19 41.17 15.73
C ILE A 83 -0.99 41.24 14.21
N ALA A 84 -1.45 40.21 13.49
CA ALA A 84 -1.54 40.20 12.03
C ALA A 84 -2.96 40.59 11.60
N GLY A 85 -3.05 41.49 10.63
CA GLY A 85 -4.29 41.87 9.97
C GLY A 85 -4.28 41.35 8.54
N ILE A 86 -5.34 40.67 8.14
CA ILE A 86 -5.49 40.19 6.76
C ILE A 86 -6.53 41.04 6.07
N ALA A 87 -6.14 41.65 4.95
CA ALA A 87 -7.00 42.50 4.14
C ALA A 87 -7.08 41.96 2.70
N PRO A 88 -8.09 42.37 1.93
CA PRO A 88 -8.15 42.11 0.50
C PRO A 88 -6.88 42.62 -0.21
N GLY A 89 -6.40 41.92 -1.25
CA GLY A 89 -5.23 42.35 -2.02
C GLY A 89 -5.39 43.69 -2.75
N ASN A 90 -6.60 44.25 -2.84
CA ASN A 90 -6.84 45.61 -3.31
C ASN A 90 -6.94 46.65 -2.18
N SER A 91 -6.57 46.29 -0.94
CA SER A 91 -6.57 47.18 0.22
C SER A 91 -5.76 48.46 -0.04
N THR A 92 -6.29 49.57 0.47
CA THR A 92 -5.69 50.90 0.43
C THR A 92 -5.14 51.33 1.79
N GLY A 93 -5.49 50.60 2.87
CA GLY A 93 -4.90 50.79 4.18
C GLY A 93 -5.48 49.85 5.25
N PRO A 94 -5.06 50.03 6.52
CA PRO A 94 -5.46 49.18 7.64
C PRO A 94 -6.97 49.15 7.94
N ALA A 95 -7.73 50.14 7.47
CA ALA A 95 -9.18 50.17 7.60
C ALA A 95 -9.87 49.02 6.82
N ASP A 96 -9.18 48.44 5.83
CA ASP A 96 -9.69 47.33 5.02
C ASP A 96 -9.38 45.95 5.62
N ILE A 97 -8.76 45.88 6.82
CA ILE A 97 -8.47 44.62 7.51
C ILE A 97 -9.78 43.91 7.82
N LEU A 98 -9.95 42.69 7.32
CA LEU A 98 -11.14 41.86 7.51
C LEU A 98 -11.08 41.08 8.81
N VAL A 99 -9.90 40.56 9.13
CA VAL A 99 -9.67 39.68 10.28
C VAL A 99 -8.32 39.99 10.91
N GLN A 100 -8.27 39.84 12.24
CA GLN A 100 -7.08 40.08 13.05
C GLN A 100 -6.74 38.82 13.84
N TYR A 101 -5.46 38.45 13.85
CA TYR A 101 -4.95 37.31 14.59
C TYR A 101 -3.84 37.76 15.52
N PRO A 102 -4.01 37.62 16.84
CA PRO A 102 -2.89 37.72 17.77
C PRO A 102 -1.84 36.66 17.40
N LEU A 103 -0.58 37.07 17.27
CA LEU A 103 0.51 36.14 17.06
C LEU A 103 0.91 35.53 18.42
N PRO A 104 1.34 34.27 18.46
CA PRO A 104 1.91 33.67 19.66
C PRO A 104 3.23 34.36 20.03
N SER A 105 3.59 34.28 21.32
CA SER A 105 4.91 34.71 21.77
C SER A 105 5.98 33.78 21.20
N PHE A 106 6.84 34.29 20.34
CA PHE A 106 7.96 33.51 19.80
C PHE A 106 9.18 33.62 20.69
N SER A 107 9.88 32.50 20.89
CA SER A 107 11.18 32.51 21.57
C SER A 107 12.24 33.20 20.70
N PRO A 108 13.20 33.91 21.30
CA PRO A 108 14.22 34.64 20.57
C PRO A 108 15.13 33.72 19.76
N ASN A 109 15.59 34.18 18.60
CA ASN A 109 16.45 33.46 17.66
C ASN A 109 15.89 32.13 17.16
N THR A 110 14.57 31.96 17.17
CA THR A 110 13.90 30.78 16.59
C THR A 110 13.33 31.09 15.21
N TYR A 111 13.29 30.07 14.34
CA TYR A 111 12.59 30.13 13.07
C TYR A 111 11.22 29.47 13.23
N ASN A 112 10.19 30.03 12.62
CA ASN A 112 8.81 29.55 12.72
C ASN A 112 8.11 29.71 11.37
N VAL A 113 7.18 28.81 11.04
CA VAL A 113 6.33 28.94 9.86
C VAL A 113 4.92 29.26 10.30
N ALA A 114 4.25 30.17 9.60
CA ALA A 114 2.82 30.39 9.73
C ALA A 114 2.15 30.31 8.36
N ILE A 115 1.15 29.44 8.23
CA ILE A 115 0.39 29.28 6.99
C ILE A 115 -0.99 29.89 7.22
N VAL A 116 -1.37 30.84 6.38
CA VAL A 116 -2.76 31.29 6.31
C VAL A 116 -3.54 30.31 5.44
N ALA A 117 -4.49 29.60 6.04
CA ALA A 117 -5.35 28.63 5.37
C ALA A 117 -6.79 28.77 5.84
N GLY A 118 -7.72 28.28 5.02
CA GLY A 118 -9.15 28.41 5.27
C GLY A 118 -9.95 28.67 4.01
N THR A 119 -11.18 29.13 4.20
CA THR A 119 -12.10 29.52 3.12
C THR A 119 -12.61 30.94 3.33
N ILE A 120 -12.91 31.62 2.22
CA ILE A 120 -13.52 32.95 2.21
C ILE A 120 -14.72 32.89 1.28
N ASP A 121 -15.90 33.14 1.82
CA ASP A 121 -17.10 33.44 1.05
C ASP A 121 -17.29 34.96 0.99
N PHE A 122 -16.79 35.55 -0.09
CA PHE A 122 -16.92 36.98 -0.34
C PHE A 122 -18.37 37.43 -0.56
N PHE A 123 -19.25 36.55 -1.04
CA PHE A 123 -20.65 36.89 -1.34
C PHE A 123 -21.55 36.77 -0.11
N GLY A 124 -21.31 35.76 0.72
CA GLY A 124 -21.93 35.62 2.03
C GLY A 124 -21.29 36.49 3.12
N GLY A 125 -20.18 37.17 2.81
CA GLY A 125 -19.47 38.05 3.74
C GLY A 125 -18.86 37.31 4.93
N SER A 126 -18.43 36.07 4.73
CA SER A 126 -17.84 35.24 5.79
C SER A 126 -16.42 34.82 5.42
N ALA A 127 -15.50 34.89 6.39
CA ALA A 127 -14.14 34.42 6.25
C ALA A 127 -13.85 33.44 7.38
N ASN A 128 -13.59 32.19 7.03
CA ASN A 128 -13.13 31.16 7.95
C ASN A 128 -11.66 30.85 7.62
N ILE A 129 -10.79 31.80 7.96
CA ILE A 129 -9.35 31.67 7.80
C ILE A 129 -8.67 31.69 9.17
N ALA A 130 -7.49 31.11 9.26
CA ALA A 130 -6.65 31.13 10.45
C ALA A 130 -5.17 31.06 10.08
N LEU A 131 -4.30 31.37 11.04
CA LEU A 131 -2.86 31.15 10.94
C LEU A 131 -2.49 29.86 11.67
N PHE A 132 -1.90 28.93 10.94
CA PHE A 132 -1.44 27.63 11.45
C PHE A 132 0.08 27.63 11.57
N TYR A 133 0.57 27.37 12.77
CA TYR A 133 1.98 27.56 13.11
C TYR A 133 2.74 26.23 13.18
N TYR A 134 3.96 26.23 12.63
CA TYR A 134 5.00 25.26 12.96
C TYR A 134 6.11 25.98 13.71
N PHE A 135 6.23 25.69 15.01
CA PHE A 135 7.20 26.32 15.89
C PHE A 135 8.56 25.66 15.80
N ASN A 136 9.63 26.43 16.00
CA ASN A 136 11.01 25.94 15.98
C ASN A 136 11.36 25.19 14.69
N ALA A 137 10.91 25.73 13.56
CA ALA A 137 11.34 25.31 12.25
C ALA A 137 12.87 25.39 12.13
N ARG A 138 13.41 24.62 11.20
CA ARG A 138 14.85 24.58 10.90
C ARG A 138 15.15 25.48 9.73
N SER A 139 16.22 26.27 9.81
CA SER A 139 16.72 27.11 8.71
C SER A 139 17.66 26.37 7.75
N ALA A 140 18.12 25.17 8.12
CA ALA A 140 18.90 24.26 7.29
C ALA A 140 18.66 22.82 7.75
N ALA A 141 18.88 21.84 6.86
CA ALA A 141 18.76 20.43 7.20
C ALA A 141 19.83 20.03 8.21
N GLN A 142 19.51 19.07 9.08
CA GLN A 142 20.52 18.45 9.95
C GLN A 142 21.48 17.57 9.13
N ASN A 143 20.93 16.85 8.15
CA ASN A 143 21.74 16.12 7.19
C ASN A 143 21.92 16.91 5.89
N SER A 144 23.15 17.39 5.65
CA SER A 144 23.51 18.14 4.44
C SER A 144 23.31 17.39 3.11
N SER A 145 23.18 16.06 3.13
CA SER A 145 22.89 15.27 1.93
C SER A 145 21.39 15.12 1.65
N GLN A 146 20.53 15.60 2.53
CA GLN A 146 19.07 15.42 2.43
C GLN A 146 18.36 16.76 2.25
N PHE A 147 17.16 16.69 1.69
CA PHE A 147 16.15 17.73 1.86
C PHE A 147 15.27 17.33 3.04
N GLU A 148 15.18 18.20 4.05
CA GLU A 148 14.36 17.94 5.24
C GLU A 148 13.09 18.81 5.23
N PHE A 149 11.92 18.21 5.42
CA PHE A 149 10.68 18.95 5.32
C PHE A 149 9.62 18.48 6.32
N VAL A 150 8.67 19.35 6.58
CA VAL A 150 7.40 18.98 7.22
C VAL A 150 6.29 19.07 6.19
N VAL A 151 5.24 18.27 6.37
CA VAL A 151 4.05 18.32 5.51
C VAL A 151 2.95 19.08 6.22
N PHE A 152 2.25 19.97 5.52
CA PHE A 152 1.03 20.64 6.00
C PHE A 152 -0.16 20.25 5.12
N HIS A 153 -1.24 19.75 5.73
CA HIS A 153 -2.49 19.49 5.00
C HIS A 153 -3.34 20.76 4.98
N GLY A 154 -3.27 21.51 3.89
CA GLY A 154 -3.98 22.77 3.75
C GLY A 154 -5.22 22.75 2.86
N ALA A 155 -5.67 21.57 2.39
CA ALA A 155 -6.85 21.49 1.54
C ALA A 155 -8.13 21.70 2.38
N PRO A 156 -8.97 22.70 2.06
CA PRO A 156 -10.12 23.04 2.88
C PRO A 156 -11.28 22.02 2.80
N ASP A 157 -11.40 21.25 1.72
CA ASP A 157 -12.50 20.32 1.44
C ASP A 157 -12.14 18.84 1.66
N VAL A 158 -11.01 18.57 2.30
CA VAL A 158 -10.59 17.22 2.68
C VAL A 158 -10.29 17.20 4.17
N ASP A 159 -11.00 16.36 4.94
CA ASP A 159 -10.85 16.34 6.39
C ASP A 159 -9.54 15.69 6.87
N THR A 160 -9.08 14.63 6.22
CA THR A 160 -7.83 13.93 6.56
C THR A 160 -7.24 13.31 5.31
N VAL A 161 -5.92 13.35 5.18
CA VAL A 161 -5.19 12.67 4.10
C VAL A 161 -4.28 11.58 4.64
N GLY A 162 -4.14 10.49 3.90
CA GLY A 162 -3.06 9.52 4.08
C GLY A 162 -1.84 10.00 3.32
N VAL A 163 -0.69 10.07 3.99
CA VAL A 163 0.59 10.44 3.38
C VAL A 163 1.39 9.17 3.13
N TYR A 164 1.82 8.98 1.88
CA TYR A 164 2.68 7.86 1.49
C TYR A 164 3.99 8.37 0.90
N LEU A 165 5.08 7.76 1.34
CA LEU A 165 6.45 7.99 0.92
C LEU A 165 6.91 6.77 0.10
N ALA A 166 6.84 6.86 -1.23
CA ALA A 166 6.71 5.65 -2.04
C ALA A 166 8.00 4.92 -2.47
N PHE A 167 9.16 5.60 -2.56
CA PHE A 167 10.36 5.00 -3.20
C PHE A 167 11.26 4.17 -2.28
N ASP A 168 11.10 4.24 -0.95
CA ASP A 168 11.90 3.45 0.02
C ASP A 168 11.02 2.68 1.01
N ARG A 169 9.80 2.33 0.60
CA ARG A 169 8.87 1.64 1.49
C ARG A 169 9.09 0.14 1.46
N THR A 170 9.22 -0.44 2.65
CA THR A 170 9.11 -1.89 2.89
C THR A 170 7.68 -2.31 3.24
N ALA A 171 6.83 -1.35 3.61
CA ALA A 171 5.42 -1.56 3.94
C ALA A 171 4.53 -1.57 2.68
N SER A 172 3.39 -2.26 2.77
CA SER A 172 2.37 -2.30 1.70
C SER A 172 1.75 -0.94 1.41
N ALA A 173 1.60 -0.60 0.12
CA ALA A 173 0.97 0.63 -0.38
C ALA A 173 -0.52 0.80 -0.05
N TYR A 174 -1.15 -0.19 0.59
CA TYR A 174 -2.50 -0.05 1.11
C TYR A 174 -2.56 0.69 2.45
N GLN A 175 -1.45 0.80 3.18
CA GLN A 175 -1.41 1.49 4.46
C GLN A 175 -0.62 2.80 4.32
N PRO A 176 -1.20 3.95 4.72
CA PRO A 176 -0.46 5.20 4.76
C PRO A 176 0.63 5.15 5.82
N ASP A 177 1.75 5.84 5.57
CA ASP A 177 2.85 5.92 6.54
C ASP A 177 2.44 6.78 7.75
N LEU A 178 1.57 7.77 7.49
CA LEU A 178 0.86 8.54 8.51
C LEU A 178 -0.44 9.11 7.95
N THR A 179 -1.36 9.46 8.83
CA THR A 179 -2.52 10.28 8.50
C THR A 179 -2.31 11.70 8.99
N LEU A 180 -2.79 12.67 8.22
CA LEU A 180 -2.65 14.08 8.53
C LEU A 180 -4.03 14.77 8.46
N PRO A 181 -4.60 15.20 9.60
CA PRO A 181 -5.84 15.95 9.62
C PRO A 181 -5.72 17.31 8.94
N ARG A 182 -6.85 17.87 8.55
CA ARG A 182 -6.95 19.19 7.93
C ARG A 182 -6.34 20.26 8.84
N TYR A 183 -5.47 21.06 8.26
CA TYR A 183 -4.72 22.15 8.87
C TYR A 183 -3.72 21.74 9.95
N GLU A 184 -3.24 20.50 9.88
CA GLU A 184 -2.15 20.03 10.74
C GLU A 184 -0.83 19.86 9.98
N TYR A 185 0.26 19.89 10.75
CA TYR A 185 1.60 19.57 10.27
C TYR A 185 2.00 18.17 10.70
N THR A 186 2.90 17.54 9.94
CA THR A 186 3.61 16.37 10.44
C THR A 186 4.38 16.74 11.72
N PRO A 187 4.37 15.87 12.74
CA PRO A 187 4.98 16.20 14.03
C PRO A 187 6.50 16.33 13.95
N ASN A 188 7.13 15.60 13.02
CA ASN A 188 8.58 15.58 12.82
C ASN A 188 8.94 15.96 11.39
N TYR A 189 10.18 16.43 11.22
CA TYR A 189 10.79 16.54 9.90
C TYR A 189 10.98 15.16 9.29
N LEU A 190 10.61 15.05 8.03
CA LEU A 190 10.90 13.94 7.12
C LEU A 190 12.16 14.30 6.32
N GLY A 191 12.95 13.30 5.93
CA GLY A 191 14.17 13.49 5.14
C GLY A 191 14.13 12.72 3.83
N LEU A 192 14.45 13.38 2.71
CA LEU A 192 14.63 12.74 1.40
C LEU A 192 16.11 12.73 1.05
N ALA A 193 16.64 11.56 0.67
CA ALA A 193 17.99 11.43 0.13
C ALA A 193 18.01 11.29 -1.40
N THR A 194 16.92 10.82 -1.99
CA THR A 194 16.76 10.54 -3.42
C THR A 194 15.46 11.15 -3.94
N ASP A 195 15.18 10.99 -5.24
CA ASP A 195 13.84 11.25 -5.79
C ASP A 195 12.79 10.52 -4.94
N GLN A 196 11.68 11.20 -4.66
CA GLN A 196 10.58 10.61 -3.92
C GLN A 196 9.24 10.92 -4.57
N LEU A 197 8.28 10.02 -4.41
CA LEU A 197 6.90 10.19 -4.82
C LEU A 197 6.09 10.29 -3.54
N VAL A 198 5.47 11.45 -3.36
CA VAL A 198 4.52 11.69 -2.28
C VAL A 198 3.13 11.46 -2.83
N VAL A 199 2.45 10.44 -2.31
CA VAL A 199 1.03 10.23 -2.63
C VAL A 199 0.23 10.75 -1.45
N LEU A 200 -0.75 11.60 -1.74
CA LEU A 200 -1.75 12.00 -0.77
C LEU A 200 -3.07 11.35 -1.16
N ASP A 201 -3.59 10.54 -0.26
CA ASP A 201 -4.86 9.88 -0.46
C ASP A 201 -5.93 10.55 0.38
N THR A 202 -7.02 10.93 -0.27
CA THR A 202 -8.16 11.58 0.37
C THR A 202 -9.23 10.56 0.80
N SER A 203 -9.10 9.29 0.39
CA SER A 203 -10.03 8.21 0.75
C SER A 203 -9.40 7.30 1.80
N LEU A 204 -9.79 7.47 3.06
CA LEU A 204 -9.31 6.63 4.17
C LEU A 204 -10.35 5.63 4.67
N ILE A 205 -11.49 5.53 3.96
CA ILE A 205 -12.61 4.66 4.33
C ILE A 205 -12.50 3.29 3.65
N ASP A 206 -12.21 3.28 2.35
CA ASP A 206 -11.86 2.06 1.61
C ASP A 206 -10.47 2.24 1.02
N LEU A 207 -9.47 1.59 1.63
CA LEU A 207 -8.07 1.73 1.22
C LEU A 207 -7.78 1.10 -0.16
N ASN A 208 -8.74 0.40 -0.76
CA ASN A 208 -8.62 -0.02 -2.16
C ASN A 208 -8.84 1.14 -3.13
N ASP A 209 -9.63 2.15 -2.74
CA ASP A 209 -9.79 3.38 -3.49
C ASP A 209 -8.81 4.41 -2.96
N PHE A 210 -8.00 4.99 -3.85
CA PHE A 210 -7.06 6.00 -3.46
C PHE A 210 -6.95 7.07 -4.54
N TRP A 211 -6.59 8.28 -4.12
CA TRP A 211 -6.41 9.38 -5.06
C TRP A 211 -5.36 9.03 -6.14
N PRO A 212 -5.74 8.98 -7.44
CA PRO A 212 -4.90 8.40 -8.49
C PRO A 212 -3.77 9.32 -8.96
N LYS A 213 -3.29 10.22 -8.10
CA LYS A 213 -2.16 11.14 -8.37
C LYS A 213 -1.14 11.09 -7.24
N GLY A 214 0.12 10.93 -7.61
CA GLY A 214 1.25 11.23 -6.75
C GLY A 214 1.96 12.49 -7.22
N TYR A 215 2.88 12.99 -6.41
CA TYR A 215 3.67 14.18 -6.69
C TYR A 215 5.14 13.85 -6.57
N GLU A 216 5.87 14.09 -7.66
CA GLU A 216 7.31 13.85 -7.71
C GLU A 216 8.04 14.98 -6.97
N VAL A 217 8.85 14.60 -5.99
CA VAL A 217 9.83 15.46 -5.34
C VAL A 217 11.19 15.08 -5.92
N PRO A 218 11.80 15.93 -6.75
CA PRO A 218 13.09 15.62 -7.38
C PRO A 218 14.20 15.43 -6.34
N ALA A 219 15.22 14.65 -6.72
CA ALA A 219 16.36 14.32 -5.90
C ALA A 219 17.01 15.60 -5.40
N PRO A 220 17.33 15.71 -4.10
CA PRO A 220 17.74 16.99 -3.54
C PRO A 220 18.95 17.62 -4.25
N GLY A 221 19.89 16.80 -4.72
CA GLY A 221 21.07 17.28 -5.45
C GLY A 221 20.78 17.84 -6.85
N SER A 222 19.74 17.38 -7.55
CA SER A 222 19.47 17.78 -8.95
C SER A 222 18.80 19.15 -9.06
N VAL A 223 18.10 19.57 -8.00
CA VAL A 223 17.36 20.83 -7.90
C VAL A 223 17.90 21.76 -6.81
N GLY A 224 19.08 21.44 -6.25
CA GLY A 224 19.74 22.25 -5.24
C GLY A 224 19.06 22.27 -3.87
N LEU A 225 18.14 21.33 -3.60
CA LEU A 225 17.46 21.18 -2.31
C LEU A 225 18.32 20.46 -1.24
N ALA A 226 19.46 19.89 -1.62
CA ALA A 226 20.36 19.23 -0.67
C ALA A 226 20.82 20.20 0.44
N GLY A 227 20.68 19.79 1.69
CA GLY A 227 21.00 20.59 2.88
C GLY A 227 19.96 21.66 3.22
N GLN A 228 18.91 21.81 2.42
CA GLN A 228 17.84 22.77 2.67
C GLN A 228 16.71 22.15 3.50
N THR A 229 15.91 23.04 4.11
CA THR A 229 14.64 22.70 4.72
C THR A 229 13.47 23.39 4.03
N GLY A 230 12.28 22.82 4.19
CA GLY A 230 11.07 23.44 3.68
C GLY A 230 9.77 22.89 4.27
N VAL A 231 8.66 23.40 3.75
CA VAL A 231 7.31 22.89 4.03
C VAL A 231 6.71 22.39 2.73
N VAL A 232 6.37 21.10 2.68
CA VAL A 232 5.49 20.55 1.64
C VAL A 232 4.06 20.83 2.07
N PHE A 233 3.30 21.63 1.34
CA PHE A 233 1.92 21.94 1.71
C PHE A 233 0.93 21.51 0.63
N ALA A 234 -0.14 20.86 1.07
CA ALA A 234 -1.30 20.57 0.25
C ALA A 234 -2.15 21.82 0.09
N SER A 235 -2.48 22.16 -1.16
CA SER A 235 -3.04 23.46 -1.50
C SER A 235 -4.15 23.33 -2.53
N GLY A 236 -5.27 24.01 -2.31
CA GLY A 236 -6.41 24.02 -3.23
C GLY A 236 -7.48 22.99 -2.87
N TYR A 237 -8.55 22.97 -3.64
CA TYR A 237 -9.70 22.10 -3.46
C TYR A 237 -9.50 20.77 -4.18
N ALA A 238 -9.77 19.66 -3.51
CA ALA A 238 -9.83 18.35 -4.13
C ALA A 238 -10.97 18.29 -5.16
N ASN A 239 -12.12 18.89 -4.85
CA ASN A 239 -13.35 18.76 -5.63
C ASN A 239 -13.72 20.07 -6.34
N THR A 240 -12.81 20.63 -7.15
CA THR A 240 -13.10 21.83 -7.96
C THR A 240 -12.86 21.60 -9.45
N PRO A 241 -13.73 22.15 -10.33
CA PRO A 241 -13.46 22.19 -11.77
C PRO A 241 -12.49 23.31 -12.16
N ASP A 242 -12.20 24.27 -11.27
CA ASP A 242 -11.29 25.38 -11.55
C ASP A 242 -9.82 24.93 -11.39
N PRO A 243 -9.05 24.82 -12.49
CA PRO A 243 -7.67 24.36 -12.43
C PRO A 243 -6.76 25.30 -11.62
N ALA A 244 -7.10 26.59 -11.49
CA ALA A 244 -6.32 27.53 -10.70
C ALA A 244 -6.47 27.28 -9.19
N LYS A 245 -7.57 26.65 -8.78
CA LYS A 245 -7.88 26.28 -7.39
C LYS A 245 -7.73 24.79 -7.10
N ALA A 246 -7.49 23.96 -8.12
CA ALA A 246 -7.40 22.52 -8.01
C ALA A 246 -6.26 22.09 -7.08
N PHE A 247 -6.51 21.04 -6.31
CA PHE A 247 -5.55 20.45 -5.37
C PHE A 247 -4.18 20.18 -6.00
N GLY A 248 -3.11 20.51 -5.28
CA GLY A 248 -1.73 20.22 -5.64
C GLY A 248 -0.79 20.28 -4.44
N LEU A 249 0.42 19.77 -4.61
CA LEU A 249 1.50 19.89 -3.63
C LEU A 249 2.56 20.90 -4.06
N TYR A 250 3.08 21.62 -3.07
CA TYR A 250 4.04 22.69 -3.24
C TYR A 250 5.10 22.62 -2.15
N VAL A 251 6.33 22.99 -2.47
CA VAL A 251 7.43 23.12 -1.50
C VAL A 251 7.72 24.60 -1.27
N ALA A 252 7.51 25.11 -0.05
CA ALA A 252 8.00 26.41 0.37
C ALA A 252 9.38 26.25 1.03
N LEU A 253 10.40 26.90 0.45
CA LEU A 253 11.76 26.94 1.01
C LEU A 253 11.92 28.15 1.93
N GLY A 254 12.87 28.11 2.87
CA GLY A 254 13.14 29.23 3.79
C GLY A 254 13.50 30.57 3.11
N SER A 255 13.88 30.53 1.83
CA SER A 255 14.10 31.71 0.98
C SER A 255 12.82 32.41 0.52
N GLY A 256 11.64 31.81 0.75
CA GLY A 256 10.35 32.24 0.19
C GLY A 256 10.07 31.71 -1.21
N THR A 257 10.99 30.97 -1.82
CA THR A 257 10.73 30.29 -3.09
C THR A 257 9.69 29.20 -2.89
N VAL A 258 8.66 29.17 -3.75
CA VAL A 258 7.68 28.09 -3.79
C VAL A 258 7.86 27.29 -5.09
N ILE A 259 8.02 25.98 -4.96
CA ILE A 259 8.19 25.05 -6.08
C ILE A 259 6.92 24.21 -6.20
N PRO A 260 6.16 24.30 -7.30
CA PRO A 260 5.06 23.36 -7.55
C PRO A 260 5.62 21.97 -7.83
N LEU A 261 5.04 20.94 -7.19
CA LEU A 261 5.41 19.56 -7.48
C LEU A 261 4.60 19.02 -8.66
N SER A 262 5.28 18.31 -9.55
CA SER A 262 4.66 17.71 -10.73
C SER A 262 3.79 16.54 -10.33
N ALA A 263 2.50 16.61 -10.70
CA ALA A 263 1.58 15.50 -10.51
C ALA A 263 1.82 14.42 -11.57
N VAL A 264 1.79 13.16 -11.14
CA VAL A 264 1.89 11.98 -12.00
C VAL A 264 0.78 11.01 -11.64
N GLU A 265 0.20 10.34 -12.64
CA GLU A 265 -0.71 9.23 -12.40
C GLU A 265 0.02 8.15 -11.59
N VAL A 266 -0.71 7.48 -10.70
CA VAL A 266 -0.18 6.39 -9.85
C VAL A 266 -1.17 5.23 -9.78
N ARG A 267 -0.65 4.02 -9.57
CA ARG A 267 -1.40 2.78 -9.36
C ARG A 267 -0.59 1.84 -8.47
N ARG A 268 -1.22 0.85 -7.85
CA ARG A 268 -0.55 -0.11 -6.97
C ARG A 268 -0.19 -1.38 -7.72
N LEU A 269 1.06 -1.83 -7.60
CA LEU A 269 1.58 -3.06 -8.19
C LEU A 269 2.18 -3.96 -7.10
N GLN A 270 1.83 -5.25 -7.13
CA GLN A 270 2.54 -6.30 -6.43
C GLN A 270 3.19 -7.26 -7.43
N ILE A 271 4.45 -7.63 -7.26
CA ILE A 271 5.09 -8.63 -8.13
C ILE A 271 5.23 -9.94 -7.36
N VAL A 272 4.79 -11.04 -7.97
CA VAL A 272 4.86 -12.39 -7.40
C VAL A 272 5.69 -13.27 -8.32
N HIS A 273 6.73 -13.90 -7.78
CA HIS A 273 7.55 -14.85 -8.52
C HIS A 273 6.99 -16.27 -8.35
N ASN A 274 6.39 -16.81 -9.42
CA ASN A 274 5.72 -18.11 -9.43
C ASN A 274 6.22 -19.08 -10.51
N ALA A 275 7.27 -18.72 -11.26
CA ALA A 275 7.88 -19.61 -12.25
C ALA A 275 8.61 -20.77 -11.55
N ALA A 276 8.11 -21.98 -11.75
CA ALA A 276 8.61 -23.19 -11.09
C ALA A 276 9.86 -23.81 -11.76
N ASP A 277 10.34 -23.23 -12.86
CA ASP A 277 11.56 -23.67 -13.54
C ASP A 277 12.76 -23.60 -12.58
N PRO A 278 13.49 -24.72 -12.32
CA PRO A 278 14.67 -24.71 -11.46
C PRO A 278 15.75 -23.70 -11.90
N ALA A 279 15.85 -23.40 -13.20
CA ALA A 279 16.79 -22.40 -13.72
C ALA A 279 16.38 -20.96 -13.38
N LEU A 280 15.12 -20.75 -13.00
CA LEU A 280 14.55 -19.47 -12.60
C LEU A 280 14.26 -19.41 -11.09
N ALA A 281 14.71 -20.38 -10.28
CA ALA A 281 14.34 -20.46 -8.87
C ALA A 281 14.76 -19.25 -8.03
N GLN A 282 15.76 -18.50 -8.49
CA GLN A 282 16.25 -17.27 -7.87
C GLN A 282 16.56 -16.24 -8.95
N VAL A 283 15.87 -15.11 -8.90
CA VAL A 283 16.00 -14.05 -9.90
C VAL A 283 16.15 -12.69 -9.25
N ASP A 284 16.84 -11.81 -9.97
CA ASP A 284 16.79 -10.38 -9.74
C ASP A 284 15.90 -9.73 -10.79
N LEU A 285 14.95 -8.93 -10.31
CA LEU A 285 14.05 -8.13 -11.13
C LEU A 285 14.63 -6.73 -11.23
N HIS A 286 14.69 -6.20 -12.46
CA HIS A 286 15.18 -4.85 -12.74
C HIS A 286 14.05 -4.03 -13.37
N PRO A 287 13.23 -3.33 -12.57
CA PRO A 287 12.25 -2.38 -13.08
C PRO A 287 12.95 -1.26 -13.84
N GLY A 288 12.56 -1.03 -15.09
CA GLY A 288 13.23 -0.09 -16.00
C GLY A 288 14.32 -0.73 -16.88
N GLY A 289 14.68 -2.00 -16.64
CA GLY A 289 15.70 -2.74 -17.36
C GLY A 289 16.99 -2.94 -16.56
N VAL A 290 17.92 -3.74 -17.08
CA VAL A 290 19.17 -4.03 -16.36
C VAL A 290 19.99 -2.75 -16.16
N GLY A 291 20.46 -2.54 -14.93
CA GLY A 291 21.29 -1.39 -14.56
C GLY A 291 20.49 -0.14 -14.16
N THR A 292 19.16 -0.22 -14.11
CA THR A 292 18.32 0.86 -13.57
C THR A 292 17.92 0.56 -12.13
N GLY A 293 18.25 1.48 -11.21
CA GLY A 293 17.91 1.35 -9.80
C GLY A 293 18.55 0.15 -9.10
N THR A 294 18.02 -0.18 -7.92
CA THR A 294 18.43 -1.37 -7.17
C THR A 294 17.56 -2.56 -7.60
N PRO A 295 18.15 -3.72 -7.97
CA PRO A 295 17.37 -4.89 -8.31
C PRO A 295 16.58 -5.43 -7.13
N ILE A 296 15.41 -5.98 -7.40
CA ILE A 296 14.57 -6.66 -6.43
C ILE A 296 14.83 -8.16 -6.55
N SER A 297 15.45 -8.73 -5.53
CA SER A 297 15.67 -10.16 -5.44
C SER A 297 14.40 -10.90 -5.02
N LEU A 298 13.98 -11.90 -5.80
CA LEU A 298 12.90 -12.82 -5.44
C LEU A 298 13.35 -14.26 -5.67
N ASP A 299 13.13 -15.11 -4.67
CA ASP A 299 13.13 -16.56 -4.86
C ASP A 299 11.75 -17.05 -5.31
N PHE A 300 11.68 -18.25 -5.86
CA PHE A 300 10.43 -18.90 -6.21
C PHE A 300 9.46 -18.92 -5.01
N ARG A 301 8.20 -18.54 -5.26
CA ARG A 301 7.12 -18.35 -4.27
C ARG A 301 7.36 -17.19 -3.29
N GLN A 302 8.13 -16.18 -3.69
CA GLN A 302 8.19 -14.91 -2.98
C GLN A 302 7.47 -13.80 -3.76
N ALA A 303 7.12 -12.75 -3.03
CA ALA A 303 6.49 -11.57 -3.59
C ALA A 303 7.09 -10.30 -2.99
N THR A 304 6.95 -9.21 -3.72
CA THR A 304 7.17 -7.88 -3.15
C THR A 304 5.99 -7.51 -2.25
N PRO A 305 6.17 -6.57 -1.30
CA PRO A 305 5.06 -5.76 -0.85
C PRO A 305 4.41 -5.06 -2.04
N THR A 306 3.14 -4.68 -1.93
CA THR A 306 2.50 -3.80 -2.91
C THR A 306 3.15 -2.43 -2.84
N PHE A 307 3.58 -1.89 -3.99
CA PHE A 307 4.19 -0.55 -4.09
C PHE A 307 3.46 0.30 -5.15
N PHE A 308 3.73 1.61 -5.17
CA PHE A 308 3.19 2.49 -6.21
C PHE A 308 4.10 2.46 -7.44
N VAL A 309 3.48 2.44 -8.63
CA VAL A 309 4.15 2.71 -9.90
C VAL A 309 3.58 3.98 -10.52
N ALA A 310 4.46 4.82 -11.09
CA ALA A 310 4.16 6.12 -11.69
C ALA A 310 4.23 6.06 -13.24
N GLY A 311 3.55 6.99 -13.92
CA GLY A 311 3.50 7.08 -15.39
C GLY A 311 2.07 7.11 -15.95
N PRO A 312 1.86 7.45 -17.23
CA PRO A 312 0.52 7.51 -17.82
C PRO A 312 -0.06 6.11 -18.07
N VAL A 313 -1.40 6.00 -18.13
CA VAL A 313 -2.09 4.78 -18.56
C VAL A 313 -1.57 4.29 -19.94
N GLY A 314 -1.38 2.98 -20.07
CA GLY A 314 -0.85 2.37 -21.29
C GLY A 314 0.66 2.53 -21.48
N ALA A 315 1.35 3.26 -20.60
CA ALA A 315 2.81 3.28 -20.61
C ALA A 315 3.36 1.86 -20.41
N SER A 316 4.46 1.56 -21.10
CA SER A 316 5.11 0.26 -21.02
C SER A 316 6.29 0.33 -20.07
N VAL A 317 6.24 -0.45 -18.99
CA VAL A 317 7.32 -0.58 -18.02
C VAL A 317 8.08 -1.88 -18.30
N PRO A 318 9.34 -1.82 -18.77
CA PRO A 318 10.15 -3.01 -18.95
C PRO A 318 10.59 -3.54 -17.57
N ILE A 319 10.46 -4.84 -17.39
CA ILE A 319 11.02 -5.57 -16.25
C ILE A 319 11.95 -6.63 -16.83
N ALA A 320 13.25 -6.46 -16.60
CA ALA A 320 14.24 -7.46 -16.94
C ALA A 320 14.43 -8.43 -15.76
N PHE A 321 14.61 -9.70 -16.10
CA PHE A 321 14.89 -10.78 -15.15
C PHE A 321 16.29 -11.30 -15.43
N THR A 322 17.12 -11.36 -14.40
CA THR A 322 18.48 -11.92 -14.48
C THR A 322 18.68 -12.97 -13.40
N PRO A 323 19.70 -13.84 -13.52
CA PRO A 323 20.12 -14.65 -12.39
C PRO A 323 20.50 -13.75 -11.22
N ARG A 324 20.23 -14.22 -10.00
CA ARG A 324 20.59 -13.53 -8.75
C ARG A 324 22.03 -13.01 -8.77
N GLY A 325 22.20 -11.72 -8.46
CA GLY A 325 23.47 -11.00 -8.39
C GLY A 325 24.10 -10.68 -9.75
N GLN A 326 23.42 -10.96 -10.86
CA GLN A 326 23.98 -10.80 -12.21
C GLN A 326 23.21 -9.74 -13.01
N THR A 327 23.90 -9.17 -14.00
CA THR A 327 23.31 -8.28 -15.02
C THR A 327 23.24 -8.94 -16.39
N SER A 328 23.85 -10.13 -16.55
CA SER A 328 23.86 -10.90 -17.79
C SER A 328 24.01 -12.40 -17.46
N PRO A 329 23.37 -13.32 -18.22
CA PRO A 329 22.44 -13.02 -19.31
C PRO A 329 21.11 -12.47 -18.77
N VAL A 330 20.42 -11.68 -19.62
CA VAL A 330 19.01 -11.37 -19.38
C VAL A 330 18.21 -12.63 -19.72
N LEU A 331 17.56 -13.21 -18.71
CA LEU A 331 16.76 -14.43 -18.85
C LEU A 331 15.47 -14.15 -19.61
N ALA A 332 14.86 -13.00 -19.30
CA ALA A 332 13.68 -12.49 -19.99
C ALA A 332 13.55 -10.98 -19.76
N THR A 333 12.90 -10.30 -20.72
CA THR A 333 12.39 -8.94 -20.54
C THR A 333 10.92 -8.96 -20.86
N VAL A 334 10.10 -8.54 -19.91
CA VAL A 334 8.65 -8.44 -20.10
C VAL A 334 8.23 -7.00 -19.90
N ASN A 335 7.29 -6.57 -20.73
CA ASN A 335 6.73 -5.23 -20.70
C ASN A 335 5.37 -5.26 -20.01
N ILE A 336 5.24 -4.62 -18.86
CA ILE A 336 3.95 -4.41 -18.21
C ILE A 336 3.33 -3.14 -18.79
N SER A 337 2.14 -3.27 -19.38
CA SER A 337 1.31 -2.10 -19.71
C SER A 337 0.64 -1.59 -18.45
N LEU A 338 0.86 -0.32 -18.10
CA LEU A 338 0.24 0.28 -16.92
C LEU A 338 -1.29 0.37 -17.09
N PRO A 339 -2.07 -0.17 -16.14
CA PRO A 339 -3.53 -0.03 -16.15
C PRO A 339 -3.95 1.41 -15.80
N ALA A 340 -5.26 1.64 -15.76
CA ALA A 340 -5.84 2.91 -15.36
C ALA A 340 -5.27 3.41 -14.02
N ALA A 341 -5.08 4.73 -13.90
CA ALA A 341 -4.66 5.34 -12.66
C ALA A 341 -5.64 5.01 -11.51
N GLY A 342 -5.13 4.86 -10.30
CA GLY A 342 -5.89 4.45 -9.11
C GLY A 342 -6.17 2.95 -9.01
N SER A 343 -5.79 2.14 -10.01
CA SER A 343 -6.04 0.70 -9.96
C SER A 343 -5.08 -0.03 -9.02
N ASN A 344 -5.53 -1.20 -8.58
CA ASN A 344 -4.74 -2.17 -7.83
C ASN A 344 -4.52 -3.40 -8.69
N HIS A 345 -3.27 -3.84 -8.85
CA HIS A 345 -2.94 -5.00 -9.65
C HIS A 345 -1.75 -5.78 -9.10
N ALA A 346 -1.68 -7.05 -9.46
CA ALA A 346 -0.51 -7.89 -9.26
C ALA A 346 0.04 -8.34 -10.60
N ALA A 347 1.29 -8.78 -10.61
CA ALA A 347 1.97 -9.31 -11.78
C ALA A 347 2.70 -10.60 -11.39
N PHE A 348 2.33 -11.71 -12.03
CA PHE A 348 2.92 -13.02 -11.77
C PHE A 348 4.01 -13.31 -12.80
N ALA A 349 5.27 -13.31 -12.36
CA ALA A 349 6.38 -13.85 -13.13
C ALA A 349 6.27 -15.38 -13.14
N GLN A 350 5.98 -15.95 -14.30
CA GLN A 350 5.41 -17.28 -14.44
C GLN A 350 5.90 -17.99 -15.71
N GLY A 351 5.85 -19.32 -15.72
CA GLY A 351 6.25 -20.14 -16.87
C GLY A 351 7.66 -20.72 -16.73
N VAL A 352 8.22 -21.13 -17.85
CA VAL A 352 9.54 -21.79 -17.94
C VAL A 352 10.41 -21.16 -19.03
N ALA A 353 11.73 -21.17 -18.83
CA ALA A 353 12.67 -20.51 -19.73
C ALA A 353 12.73 -21.19 -21.10
N ASN A 354 12.66 -22.53 -21.13
CA ASN A 354 12.68 -23.31 -22.37
C ASN A 354 11.52 -24.35 -22.37
N PRO A 355 10.34 -23.99 -22.89
CA PRO A 355 9.16 -24.86 -22.93
C PRO A 355 9.39 -26.26 -23.50
N SER A 356 10.34 -26.43 -24.42
CA SER A 356 10.63 -27.74 -25.04
C SER A 356 11.23 -28.78 -24.07
N GLN A 357 11.71 -28.34 -22.91
CA GLN A 357 12.30 -29.20 -21.86
C GLN A 357 11.32 -29.53 -20.72
N PHE A 358 10.06 -29.08 -20.83
CA PHE A 358 9.01 -29.27 -19.84
C PHE A 358 7.78 -29.94 -20.47
N ALA A 359 6.88 -30.45 -19.64
CA ALA A 359 5.63 -31.01 -20.11
C ALA A 359 4.78 -29.94 -20.80
N ALA A 360 4.14 -30.31 -21.92
CA ALA A 360 3.24 -29.42 -22.63
C ALA A 360 2.00 -29.11 -21.77
N ASN A 361 1.51 -27.88 -21.84
CA ASN A 361 0.26 -27.51 -21.18
C ASN A 361 -0.93 -28.28 -21.79
N PRO A 362 -1.74 -28.99 -20.99
CA PRO A 362 -2.87 -29.77 -21.49
C PRO A 362 -3.94 -28.97 -22.24
N ASN A 363 -4.03 -27.66 -22.02
CA ASN A 363 -4.97 -26.76 -22.69
C ASN A 363 -4.33 -26.01 -23.87
N GLY A 364 -3.07 -26.28 -24.22
CA GLY A 364 -2.37 -25.63 -25.33
C GLY A 364 -1.95 -24.18 -25.05
N VAL A 365 -1.99 -23.73 -23.79
CA VAL A 365 -1.53 -22.38 -23.40
C VAL A 365 0.00 -22.35 -23.41
N SER A 366 0.60 -21.28 -23.93
CA SER A 366 2.06 -21.11 -23.95
C SER A 366 2.63 -21.12 -22.53
N THR A 367 3.63 -21.97 -22.27
CA THR A 367 4.31 -22.06 -20.97
C THR A 367 5.61 -21.25 -20.93
N ALA A 368 5.95 -20.53 -22.01
CA ALA A 368 7.13 -19.66 -22.02
C ALA A 368 7.07 -18.63 -20.89
N PHE A 369 8.25 -18.34 -20.32
CA PHE A 369 8.35 -17.37 -19.24
C PHE A 369 7.72 -16.02 -19.63
N THR A 370 6.87 -15.50 -18.75
CA THR A 370 6.09 -14.30 -18.96
C THR A 370 5.78 -13.61 -17.64
N VAL A 371 5.26 -12.39 -17.71
CA VAL A 371 4.65 -11.69 -16.58
C VAL A 371 3.17 -11.52 -16.87
N HIS A 372 2.34 -12.16 -16.07
CA HIS A 372 0.89 -12.14 -16.24
C HIS A 372 0.22 -11.17 -15.25
N PRO A 373 -0.46 -10.11 -15.72
CA PRO A 373 -1.13 -9.17 -14.83
C PRO A 373 -2.46 -9.73 -14.31
N ILE A 374 -2.73 -9.51 -13.03
CA ILE A 374 -4.05 -9.70 -12.41
C ILE A 374 -4.56 -8.32 -12.00
N LEU A 375 -5.64 -7.88 -12.62
CA LEU A 375 -6.19 -6.53 -12.44
C LEU A 375 -7.30 -6.52 -11.39
N ASN A 376 -7.57 -5.34 -10.85
CA ASN A 376 -8.68 -5.06 -9.94
C ASN A 376 -8.68 -5.93 -8.68
N ILE A 377 -7.48 -6.18 -8.13
CA ILE A 377 -7.34 -6.92 -6.88
C ILE A 377 -7.68 -6.01 -5.68
N ARG A 378 -8.29 -6.58 -4.65
CA ARG A 378 -8.41 -5.90 -3.36
C ARG A 378 -7.26 -6.35 -2.46
N GLY A 379 -6.65 -5.40 -1.77
CA GLY A 379 -5.64 -5.66 -0.74
C GLY A 379 -6.11 -5.28 0.65
N TRP A 380 -7.26 -4.62 0.76
CA TRP A 380 -7.84 -4.24 2.03
C TRP A 380 -9.30 -4.66 2.11
N GLU A 381 -9.74 -5.01 3.32
CA GLU A 381 -11.13 -5.29 3.67
C GLU A 381 -11.42 -4.72 5.06
N PRO A 382 -12.69 -4.62 5.48
CA PRO A 382 -13.02 -4.40 6.89
C PRO A 382 -12.44 -5.50 7.79
N SER A 383 -12.21 -5.21 9.08
CA SER A 383 -11.58 -6.16 10.02
C SER A 383 -12.34 -7.47 10.23
N SER A 384 -13.64 -7.52 9.89
CA SER A 384 -14.47 -8.72 9.95
C SER A 384 -14.42 -9.58 8.68
N SER A 385 -13.75 -9.10 7.63
CA SER A 385 -13.78 -9.70 6.29
C SER A 385 -12.38 -10.00 5.77
N PHE A 386 -12.29 -11.03 4.95
CA PHE A 386 -11.13 -11.39 4.16
C PHE A 386 -11.58 -11.65 2.73
N SER A 387 -10.84 -11.16 1.74
CA SER A 387 -11.17 -11.42 0.35
C SER A 387 -9.98 -11.97 -0.42
N PHE A 388 -10.27 -12.71 -1.48
CA PHE A 388 -9.22 -13.22 -2.35
C PHE A 388 -9.69 -13.40 -3.78
N VAL A 389 -8.75 -13.34 -4.71
CA VAL A 389 -8.91 -13.88 -6.06
C VAL A 389 -8.11 -15.16 -6.19
N SER A 390 -8.54 -16.08 -7.06
CA SER A 390 -7.79 -17.32 -7.34
C SER A 390 -7.00 -17.17 -8.63
N PHE A 391 -5.76 -17.68 -8.69
CA PHE A 391 -4.91 -17.68 -9.88
C PHE A 391 -4.32 -19.06 -10.16
N HIS A 392 -4.44 -19.55 -11.40
CA HIS A 392 -3.90 -20.86 -11.77
C HIS A 392 -2.52 -20.75 -12.43
N GLY A 393 -1.48 -21.08 -11.65
CA GLY A 393 -0.10 -20.96 -12.06
C GLY A 393 0.66 -22.26 -12.35
N VAL A 394 -0.01 -23.37 -12.63
CA VAL A 394 0.68 -24.66 -12.87
C VAL A 394 0.68 -24.93 -14.37
N THR A 395 1.88 -24.98 -14.96
CA THR A 395 2.07 -25.02 -16.42
C THR A 395 1.62 -26.32 -17.07
N ASP A 396 1.62 -27.42 -16.34
CA ASP A 396 1.37 -28.78 -16.84
C ASP A 396 0.06 -29.40 -16.29
N ALA A 397 -0.76 -28.60 -15.61
CA ALA A 397 -2.07 -29.02 -15.14
C ALA A 397 -3.17 -28.70 -16.17
N PRO A 398 -4.20 -29.57 -16.30
CA PRO A 398 -5.41 -29.24 -17.03
C PRO A 398 -6.27 -28.24 -16.23
N ALA A 399 -7.37 -27.78 -16.83
CA ALA A 399 -8.33 -26.90 -16.18
C ALA A 399 -8.85 -27.50 -14.85
N VAL A 400 -9.00 -26.65 -13.83
CA VAL A 400 -9.44 -27.03 -12.49
C VAL A 400 -10.63 -26.21 -11.99
N ASP A 401 -11.41 -26.82 -11.11
CA ASP A 401 -12.34 -26.14 -10.22
C ASP A 401 -11.75 -26.09 -8.81
N VAL A 402 -11.98 -24.99 -8.10
CA VAL A 402 -11.55 -24.79 -6.72
C VAL A 402 -12.78 -24.64 -5.84
N TYR A 403 -12.82 -25.42 -4.76
CA TYR A 403 -13.90 -25.40 -3.77
C TYR A 403 -13.36 -25.06 -2.39
N VAL A 404 -14.10 -24.27 -1.63
CA VAL A 404 -13.90 -24.09 -0.18
C VAL A 404 -15.09 -24.71 0.53
N GLY A 405 -14.85 -25.80 1.26
CA GLY A 405 -15.94 -26.66 1.74
C GLY A 405 -16.73 -27.24 0.57
N SER A 406 -18.05 -27.00 0.53
CA SER A 406 -18.94 -27.44 -0.56
C SER A 406 -19.16 -26.39 -1.65
N SER A 407 -18.64 -25.17 -1.49
CA SER A 407 -18.93 -24.05 -2.38
C SER A 407 -17.83 -23.88 -3.44
N PRO A 408 -18.16 -23.85 -4.74
CA PRO A 408 -17.19 -23.51 -5.77
C PRO A 408 -16.81 -22.04 -5.64
N VAL A 409 -15.51 -21.76 -5.54
CA VAL A 409 -14.96 -20.39 -5.51
C VAL A 409 -14.32 -19.99 -6.84
N ALA A 410 -13.95 -20.99 -7.65
CA ALA A 410 -13.51 -20.79 -9.01
C ALA A 410 -13.84 -22.04 -9.85
N THR A 411 -14.21 -21.85 -11.10
CA THR A 411 -14.54 -22.96 -12.01
C THR A 411 -13.82 -22.81 -13.35
N ASN A 412 -13.42 -23.96 -13.92
CA ASN A 412 -12.77 -24.08 -15.21
C ASN A 412 -11.58 -23.12 -15.40
N LEU A 413 -10.79 -22.91 -14.33
CA LEU A 413 -9.55 -22.12 -14.41
C LEU A 413 -8.51 -22.92 -15.18
N ARG A 414 -7.97 -22.37 -16.26
CA ARG A 414 -6.81 -22.87 -16.99
C ARG A 414 -5.55 -22.14 -16.54
N TYR A 415 -4.38 -22.65 -16.93
CA TYR A 415 -3.12 -21.96 -16.69
C TYR A 415 -3.18 -20.49 -17.17
N LEU A 416 -2.78 -19.56 -16.30
CA LEU A 416 -2.89 -18.10 -16.41
C LEU A 416 -4.30 -17.51 -16.22
N ASP A 417 -5.33 -18.30 -15.96
CA ASP A 417 -6.65 -17.76 -15.63
C ASP A 417 -6.69 -17.29 -14.17
N GLY A 418 -7.39 -16.17 -13.97
CA GLY A 418 -7.83 -15.68 -12.67
C GLY A 418 -9.34 -15.86 -12.49
N ALA A 419 -9.79 -16.05 -11.25
CA ALA A 419 -11.20 -16.05 -10.89
C ALA A 419 -11.67 -14.68 -10.41
N SER A 420 -12.99 -14.48 -10.39
CA SER A 420 -13.60 -13.35 -9.70
C SER A 420 -13.26 -13.36 -8.21
N GLN A 421 -13.30 -12.18 -7.61
CA GLN A 421 -13.09 -12.04 -6.18
C GLN A 421 -14.15 -12.79 -5.36
N VAL A 422 -13.71 -13.41 -4.28
CA VAL A 422 -14.53 -14.02 -3.23
C VAL A 422 -14.25 -13.32 -1.91
N THR A 423 -15.30 -13.00 -1.16
CA THR A 423 -15.19 -12.44 0.20
C THR A 423 -15.79 -13.43 1.19
N VAL A 424 -15.06 -13.68 2.28
CA VAL A 424 -15.43 -14.58 3.37
C VAL A 424 -15.26 -13.88 4.72
N PRO A 425 -15.90 -14.37 5.80
CA PRO A 425 -15.60 -13.88 7.14
C PRO A 425 -14.12 -14.08 7.50
N ALA A 426 -13.56 -13.11 8.23
CA ALA A 426 -12.23 -13.26 8.82
C ALA A 426 -12.16 -14.50 9.73
N GLY A 427 -11.05 -15.23 9.70
CA GLY A 427 -10.87 -16.47 10.45
C GLY A 427 -11.56 -17.70 9.87
N THR A 428 -12.07 -17.61 8.63
CA THR A 428 -12.58 -18.77 7.89
C THR A 428 -11.51 -19.87 7.80
N SER A 429 -11.87 -21.08 8.20
CA SER A 429 -10.99 -22.25 8.14
C SER A 429 -11.72 -23.44 7.55
N GLY A 430 -10.97 -24.41 7.01
CA GLY A 430 -11.56 -25.63 6.49
C GLY A 430 -10.72 -26.31 5.42
N ILE A 431 -11.40 -26.90 4.44
CA ILE A 431 -10.77 -27.62 3.33
C ILE A 431 -10.88 -26.81 2.05
N VAL A 432 -9.77 -26.67 1.34
CA VAL A 432 -9.75 -26.26 -0.06
C VAL A 432 -9.55 -27.50 -0.90
N GLU A 433 -10.46 -27.74 -1.83
CA GLU A 433 -10.38 -28.84 -2.78
C GLU A 433 -10.08 -28.32 -4.17
N VAL A 434 -9.14 -28.98 -4.84
CA VAL A 434 -8.84 -28.77 -6.26
C VAL A 434 -9.33 -30.00 -7.01
N ARG A 435 -10.24 -29.78 -7.95
CA ARG A 435 -10.88 -30.82 -8.77
C ARG A 435 -10.52 -30.58 -10.24
N PRO A 436 -10.36 -31.63 -11.06
CA PRO A 436 -10.38 -31.43 -12.50
C PRO A 436 -11.71 -30.78 -12.91
N ALA A 437 -11.69 -29.85 -13.86
CA ALA A 437 -12.86 -29.08 -14.22
C ALA A 437 -14.08 -29.96 -14.56
N GLY A 438 -15.21 -29.68 -13.92
CA GLY A 438 -16.47 -30.41 -14.07
C GLY A 438 -16.50 -31.79 -13.42
N GLN A 439 -15.45 -32.21 -12.71
CA GLN A 439 -15.40 -33.51 -12.04
C GLN A 439 -15.72 -33.40 -10.54
N PRO A 440 -16.45 -34.37 -9.97
CA PRO A 440 -16.86 -34.31 -8.57
C PRO A 440 -15.72 -34.69 -7.60
N THR A 441 -14.68 -35.37 -8.08
CA THR A 441 -13.63 -35.94 -7.22
C THR A 441 -12.41 -35.02 -7.17
N PRO A 442 -11.94 -34.62 -5.96
CA PRO A 442 -10.73 -33.83 -5.83
C PRO A 442 -9.47 -34.62 -6.16
N VAL A 443 -8.52 -33.95 -6.80
CA VAL A 443 -7.16 -34.44 -7.08
C VAL A 443 -6.14 -33.88 -6.10
N ALA A 444 -6.50 -32.81 -5.39
CA ALA A 444 -5.76 -32.34 -4.23
C ALA A 444 -6.70 -31.70 -3.21
N THR A 445 -6.35 -31.83 -1.95
CA THR A 445 -7.03 -31.19 -0.82
C THR A 445 -6.01 -30.56 0.10
N PHE A 446 -6.33 -29.36 0.56
CA PHE A 446 -5.47 -28.55 1.41
C PHE A 446 -6.25 -28.07 2.63
N SER A 447 -5.56 -27.92 3.74
CA SER A 447 -6.07 -27.27 4.93
C SER A 447 -5.90 -25.75 4.80
N LEU A 448 -7.00 -25.02 4.97
CA LEU A 448 -7.02 -23.58 5.17
C LEU A 448 -7.13 -23.30 6.66
N ALA A 449 -6.07 -22.76 7.26
CA ALA A 449 -6.09 -22.35 8.66
C ALA A 449 -6.78 -20.98 8.81
N ALA A 450 -7.44 -20.76 9.95
CA ALA A 450 -8.10 -19.48 10.26
C ALA A 450 -7.13 -18.29 10.17
N THR A 451 -5.87 -18.51 10.55
CA THR A 451 -4.80 -17.50 10.47
C THR A 451 -4.47 -17.07 9.05
N GLN A 452 -4.78 -17.89 8.04
CA GLN A 452 -4.54 -17.60 6.63
C GLN A 452 -5.65 -16.76 5.99
N THR A 453 -6.74 -16.52 6.71
CA THR A 453 -7.82 -15.58 6.34
C THR A 453 -7.93 -14.44 7.34
N PRO A 454 -6.85 -13.67 7.57
CA PRO A 454 -6.89 -12.59 8.55
C PRO A 454 -7.91 -11.53 8.14
N GLY A 455 -8.56 -10.92 9.12
CA GLY A 455 -9.42 -9.77 8.86
C GLY A 455 -8.62 -8.57 8.37
N GLY A 456 -9.26 -7.67 7.63
CA GLY A 456 -8.62 -6.41 7.22
C GLY A 456 -7.90 -6.48 5.86
N LYS A 457 -7.91 -7.63 5.20
CA LYS A 457 -7.04 -7.90 4.04
C LYS A 457 -7.78 -8.51 2.86
N GLY A 458 -7.35 -8.10 1.67
CA GLY A 458 -7.53 -8.88 0.45
C GLY A 458 -6.23 -9.60 0.09
N ALA A 459 -6.30 -10.69 -0.66
CA ALA A 459 -5.15 -11.53 -1.02
C ALA A 459 -5.31 -12.18 -2.41
N ILE A 460 -4.28 -12.90 -2.84
CA ILE A 460 -4.37 -13.78 -4.01
C ILE A 460 -4.04 -15.20 -3.57
N VAL A 461 -4.95 -16.13 -3.84
CA VAL A 461 -4.73 -17.57 -3.67
C VAL A 461 -4.24 -18.11 -5.01
N PHE A 462 -3.04 -18.68 -5.06
CA PHE A 462 -2.44 -19.11 -6.32
C PHE A 462 -1.88 -20.53 -6.29
N ALA A 463 -2.11 -21.25 -7.39
CA ALA A 463 -1.50 -22.53 -7.66
C ALA A 463 -0.05 -22.34 -8.13
N SER A 464 0.88 -23.14 -7.61
CA SER A 464 2.31 -22.97 -7.84
C SER A 464 3.04 -24.31 -7.93
N GLY A 465 4.03 -24.44 -8.81
CA GLY A 465 4.81 -25.68 -9.01
C GLY A 465 4.35 -26.48 -10.22
N PHE A 466 4.82 -27.72 -10.33
CA PHE A 466 4.45 -28.66 -11.38
C PHE A 466 3.53 -29.76 -10.87
N LEU A 467 2.53 -30.11 -11.67
CA LEU A 467 1.70 -31.28 -11.42
C LEU A 467 2.54 -32.55 -11.56
N ASN A 468 3.46 -32.68 -12.53
CA ASN A 468 4.36 -33.83 -12.67
C ASN A 468 5.84 -33.40 -12.63
N PRO A 469 6.47 -33.31 -11.45
CA PRO A 469 7.89 -32.92 -11.33
C PRO A 469 8.84 -33.72 -12.21
N THR A 470 8.65 -35.03 -12.35
CA THR A 470 9.57 -35.89 -13.12
C THR A 470 9.59 -35.55 -14.62
N ALA A 471 8.47 -35.08 -15.17
CA ALA A 471 8.38 -34.59 -16.54
C ALA A 471 8.80 -33.12 -16.69
N ASN A 472 9.12 -32.45 -15.59
CA ASN A 472 9.42 -31.02 -15.51
C ASN A 472 10.73 -30.77 -14.77
N GLN A 473 11.77 -31.50 -15.19
CA GLN A 473 13.15 -31.38 -14.68
C GLN A 473 13.30 -31.57 -13.16
N ASN A 474 12.40 -32.34 -12.53
CA ASN A 474 12.32 -32.50 -11.08
C ASN A 474 12.17 -31.16 -10.33
N GLY A 475 11.50 -30.18 -10.95
CA GLY A 475 11.18 -28.92 -10.30
C GLY A 475 10.18 -29.06 -9.15
N PRO A 476 9.88 -27.95 -8.44
CA PRO A 476 9.02 -27.97 -7.26
C PRO A 476 7.63 -28.54 -7.56
N ALA A 477 7.16 -29.43 -6.70
CA ALA A 477 5.83 -30.00 -6.83
C ALA A 477 4.72 -28.96 -6.60
N PHE A 478 3.56 -29.23 -7.18
CA PHE A 478 2.35 -28.46 -7.03
C PHE A 478 1.98 -28.22 -5.55
N GLY A 479 1.62 -26.98 -5.22
CA GLY A 479 1.01 -26.58 -3.97
C GLY A 479 0.10 -25.36 -4.16
N LEU A 480 -0.65 -25.03 -3.11
CA LEU A 480 -1.53 -23.87 -3.05
C LEU A 480 -1.01 -22.86 -2.03
N TYR A 481 -0.99 -21.59 -2.40
CA TYR A 481 -0.37 -20.52 -1.63
C TYR A 481 -1.29 -19.32 -1.53
N VAL A 482 -1.16 -18.54 -0.46
CA VAL A 482 -1.77 -17.22 -0.32
C VAL A 482 -0.65 -16.19 -0.34
N VAL A 483 -0.78 -15.16 -1.16
CA VAL A 483 0.08 -13.97 -1.10
C VAL A 483 -0.73 -12.78 -0.60
N TYR A 484 -0.18 -12.09 0.40
CA TYR A 484 -0.78 -10.91 1.01
C TYR A 484 -0.13 -9.63 0.47
N PRO A 485 -0.78 -8.46 0.58
CA PRO A 485 -0.26 -7.19 0.08
C PRO A 485 1.06 -6.76 0.72
N GLU A 486 1.42 -7.29 1.89
CA GLU A 486 2.72 -7.05 2.52
C GLU A 486 3.86 -7.86 1.90
N GLY A 487 3.56 -8.75 0.95
CA GLY A 487 4.54 -9.60 0.26
C GLY A 487 4.79 -10.94 0.93
N SER A 488 4.18 -11.20 2.10
CA SER A 488 4.24 -12.53 2.72
C SER A 488 3.48 -13.54 1.86
N VAL A 489 4.09 -14.71 1.72
CA VAL A 489 3.51 -15.86 1.00
C VAL A 489 3.42 -17.03 1.97
N GLU A 490 2.23 -17.60 2.11
CA GLU A 490 1.97 -18.73 3.01
C GLU A 490 1.47 -19.93 2.21
N ALA A 491 2.07 -21.10 2.46
CA ALA A 491 1.60 -22.35 1.89
C ALA A 491 0.37 -22.86 2.64
N LEU A 492 -0.62 -23.39 1.93
CA LEU A 492 -1.64 -24.22 2.57
C LEU A 492 -1.09 -25.63 2.77
N ALA A 493 -1.36 -26.20 3.95
CA ALA A 493 -0.88 -27.54 4.27
C ALA A 493 -1.62 -28.59 3.43
N PRO A 494 -0.92 -29.46 2.68
CA PRO A 494 -1.57 -30.53 1.93
C PRO A 494 -2.18 -31.55 2.89
N LEU A 495 -3.44 -31.91 2.66
CA LEU A 495 -4.13 -33.00 3.36
C LEU A 495 -4.17 -34.27 2.51
N SER A 496 -4.23 -34.08 1.21
CA SER A 496 -3.92 -35.09 0.22
C SER A 496 -3.55 -34.42 -1.07
N THR A 497 -2.47 -34.86 -1.70
CA THR A 497 -2.20 -34.51 -3.08
C THR A 497 -2.06 -35.81 -3.83
N ALA A 498 -2.63 -35.90 -5.03
CA ALA A 498 -2.42 -37.06 -5.90
C ALA A 498 -0.93 -37.23 -6.33
N MET A 499 0.00 -36.45 -5.78
CA MET A 499 1.37 -36.28 -6.21
C MET A 499 2.44 -36.60 -5.17
N GLU A 500 2.09 -36.96 -3.92
CA GLU A 500 3.05 -37.69 -3.09
C GLU A 500 3.07 -39.16 -3.50
N ARG A 501 4.12 -39.54 -4.24
CA ARG A 501 4.56 -40.93 -4.33
C ARG A 501 4.97 -41.38 -2.92
N GLY A 502 3.96 -41.82 -2.17
CA GLY A 502 4.04 -42.19 -0.76
C GLY A 502 2.66 -42.48 -0.17
N ILE A 503 1.59 -41.85 -0.68
CA ILE A 503 0.24 -42.25 -0.31
C ILE A 503 0.00 -43.64 -0.93
N PRO A 504 -0.26 -44.71 -0.14
CA PRO A 504 -0.68 -45.98 -0.68
C PRO A 504 -1.96 -45.77 -1.50
N THR A 505 -1.81 -45.78 -2.83
CA THR A 505 -2.93 -45.67 -3.75
C THR A 505 -3.78 -46.92 -3.55
N GLY A 506 -5.03 -46.76 -3.09
CA GLY A 506 -5.94 -47.86 -2.79
C GLY A 506 -6.14 -48.19 -1.31
N ALA A 507 -5.69 -47.37 -0.36
CA ALA A 507 -5.90 -47.67 1.06
C ALA A 507 -7.38 -47.63 1.46
N THR A 508 -7.94 -48.77 1.87
CA THR A 508 -9.28 -48.83 2.48
C THR A 508 -9.18 -48.45 3.95
N LEU A 509 -9.99 -47.47 4.36
CA LEU A 509 -10.13 -47.10 5.76
C LEU A 509 -11.19 -47.96 6.45
N VAL A 510 -10.82 -48.60 7.56
CA VAL A 510 -11.75 -49.32 8.43
C VAL A 510 -11.76 -48.66 9.80
N VAL A 511 -12.93 -48.29 10.30
CA VAL A 511 -13.06 -47.73 11.65
C VAL A 511 -13.53 -48.82 12.59
N TYR A 512 -12.69 -49.18 13.56
CA TYR A 512 -12.96 -50.31 14.45
C TYR A 512 -13.97 -49.97 15.56
N ALA A 513 -14.14 -48.70 15.91
CA ALA A 513 -15.09 -48.23 16.91
C ALA A 513 -15.76 -46.92 16.46
N ASN A 514 -16.96 -47.02 15.89
CA ASN A 514 -17.75 -45.87 15.45
C ASN A 514 -19.25 -46.15 15.61
N PRO A 515 -19.96 -45.45 16.51
CA PRO A 515 -19.52 -44.34 17.37
C PRO A 515 -18.47 -44.73 18.42
N THR A 516 -17.66 -43.77 18.87
CA THR A 516 -16.77 -43.94 20.04
C THR A 516 -17.35 -43.24 21.26
N GLY A 517 -17.41 -43.98 22.38
CA GLY A 517 -17.60 -43.42 23.72
C GLY A 517 -16.29 -43.28 24.50
N GLN A 518 -15.15 -43.53 23.83
CA GLN A 518 -13.81 -43.40 24.40
C GLN A 518 -13.11 -42.14 23.86
N ASP A 519 -11.97 -41.78 24.44
CA ASP A 519 -11.18 -40.61 24.04
C ASP A 519 -10.39 -40.79 22.74
N SER A 520 -10.69 -41.82 21.93
CA SER A 520 -10.10 -42.00 20.60
C SER A 520 -10.94 -42.88 19.66
N TRP A 521 -10.71 -42.71 18.36
CA TRP A 521 -11.09 -43.66 17.30
C TRP A 521 -9.87 -44.48 16.88
N HIS A 522 -10.07 -45.75 16.53
CA HIS A 522 -9.03 -46.58 15.92
C HIS A 522 -9.30 -46.73 14.42
N ILE A 523 -8.36 -46.26 13.62
CA ILE A 523 -8.47 -46.18 12.15
C ILE A 523 -7.48 -47.18 11.54
N GLY A 524 -8.03 -48.23 10.93
CA GLY A 524 -7.29 -49.16 10.10
C GLY A 524 -7.03 -48.59 8.72
N VAL A 525 -5.78 -48.67 8.27
CA VAL A 525 -5.30 -48.25 6.95
C VAL A 525 -4.66 -49.46 6.30
N GLU A 526 -5.19 -49.90 5.15
CA GLU A 526 -4.53 -50.90 4.32
C GLU A 526 -3.59 -50.22 3.32
N ALA A 527 -2.28 -50.34 3.46
CA ALA A 527 -1.31 -49.69 2.59
C ALA A 527 -0.66 -50.65 1.58
N THR A 528 -0.34 -50.14 0.40
CA THR A 528 0.37 -50.87 -0.67
C THR A 528 1.88 -50.59 -0.70
N GLN A 529 2.35 -49.57 0.01
CA GLN A 529 3.76 -49.18 0.14
C GLN A 529 3.98 -48.33 1.41
N ALA A 530 5.24 -48.12 1.80
CA ALA A 530 5.59 -47.23 2.90
C ALA A 530 5.39 -45.75 2.51
N GLY A 531 5.08 -44.90 3.49
CA GLY A 531 4.96 -43.46 3.29
C GLY A 531 4.34 -42.74 4.48
N GLU A 532 4.28 -41.42 4.40
CA GLU A 532 3.48 -40.62 5.32
C GLU A 532 2.04 -40.52 4.80
N LEU A 533 1.08 -40.64 5.70
CA LEU A 533 -0.33 -40.60 5.39
C LEU A 533 -0.98 -39.45 6.16
N PRO A 534 -1.10 -38.26 5.55
CA PRO A 534 -1.75 -37.12 6.17
C PRO A 534 -3.23 -37.41 6.44
N TYR A 535 -3.70 -36.95 7.60
CA TYR A 535 -5.10 -37.00 7.97
C TYR A 535 -5.57 -35.63 8.49
N ALA A 536 -6.86 -35.37 8.33
CA ALA A 536 -7.52 -34.27 8.99
C ALA A 536 -8.96 -34.62 9.39
N LEU A 537 -9.32 -34.21 10.60
CA LEU A 537 -10.62 -34.38 11.20
C LEU A 537 -11.38 -33.06 11.15
N PHE A 538 -12.60 -33.09 10.65
CA PHE A 538 -13.46 -31.93 10.47
C PHE A 538 -14.78 -32.09 11.20
N THR A 539 -15.41 -30.97 11.55
CA THR A 539 -16.83 -30.94 11.88
C THR A 539 -17.69 -31.20 10.63
N THR A 540 -18.99 -31.43 10.80
CA THR A 540 -19.94 -31.48 9.66
C THR A 540 -20.09 -30.17 8.91
N THR A 541 -19.68 -29.04 9.52
CA THR A 541 -19.66 -27.72 8.88
C THR A 541 -18.36 -27.45 8.12
N GLY A 542 -17.42 -28.42 8.10
CA GLY A 542 -16.16 -28.31 7.36
C GLY A 542 -15.04 -27.59 8.11
N GLN A 543 -15.25 -27.22 9.39
CA GLN A 543 -14.20 -26.63 10.22
C GLN A 543 -13.16 -27.69 10.56
N LEU A 544 -11.87 -27.38 10.38
CA LEU A 544 -10.77 -28.24 10.80
C LEU A 544 -10.70 -28.31 12.33
N VAL A 545 -10.64 -29.52 12.87
CA VAL A 545 -10.62 -29.80 14.31
C VAL A 545 -9.27 -30.35 14.75
N GLN A 546 -8.70 -31.24 13.94
CA GLN A 546 -7.39 -31.84 14.18
C GLN A 546 -6.77 -32.24 12.85
N GLN A 547 -5.45 -32.14 12.71
CA GLN A 547 -4.72 -32.70 11.58
C GLN A 547 -3.39 -33.31 12.03
N GLY A 548 -2.83 -34.18 11.21
CA GLY A 548 -1.53 -34.78 11.44
C GLY A 548 -1.12 -35.66 10.28
N SER A 549 -0.11 -36.50 10.52
CA SER A 549 0.30 -37.54 9.57
C SER A 549 0.58 -38.82 10.32
N TRP A 550 0.25 -39.93 9.68
CA TRP A 550 0.55 -41.27 10.15
C TRP A 550 1.68 -41.85 9.33
N HIS A 551 2.73 -42.28 10.01
CA HIS A 551 3.80 -43.03 9.37
C HIS A 551 3.34 -44.44 9.04
N VAL A 552 3.29 -44.80 7.75
CA VAL A 552 3.03 -46.15 7.25
C VAL A 552 4.37 -46.82 6.97
N PRO A 553 4.77 -47.85 7.74
CA PRO A 553 6.09 -48.49 7.59
C PRO A 553 6.28 -49.28 6.29
N GLY A 554 5.21 -49.67 5.61
CA GLY A 554 5.26 -50.57 4.45
C GLY A 554 3.89 -51.05 4.02
N ALA A 555 3.86 -51.93 3.01
CA ALA A 555 2.64 -52.60 2.59
C ALA A 555 2.05 -53.46 3.72
N GLY A 556 0.74 -53.41 3.93
CA GLY A 556 0.03 -54.13 5.00
C GLY A 556 -1.04 -53.27 5.69
N THR A 557 -1.71 -53.84 6.69
CA THR A 557 -2.73 -53.12 7.48
C THR A 557 -2.13 -52.55 8.76
N TRP A 558 -2.32 -51.25 8.96
CA TRP A 558 -1.84 -50.50 10.12
C TRP A 558 -2.99 -49.85 10.86
N VAL A 559 -2.93 -49.77 12.19
CA VAL A 559 -4.00 -49.16 12.99
C VAL A 559 -3.45 -47.95 13.72
N TYR A 560 -4.10 -46.82 13.55
CA TYR A 560 -3.74 -45.58 14.21
C TYR A 560 -4.83 -45.14 15.18
N ALA A 561 -4.43 -44.67 16.35
CA ALA A 561 -5.32 -44.00 17.28
C ALA A 561 -5.46 -42.53 16.88
N LEU A 562 -6.69 -42.09 16.67
CA LEU A 562 -7.05 -40.70 16.47
C LEU A 562 -7.73 -40.20 17.74
N SER A 563 -7.08 -39.28 18.46
CA SER A 563 -7.66 -38.72 19.69
C SER A 563 -9.01 -38.07 19.40
N ALA A 564 -9.99 -38.40 20.24
CA ALA A 564 -11.27 -37.72 20.33
C ALA A 564 -11.31 -36.81 21.56
N GLU A 565 -10.26 -36.76 22.39
CA GLU A 565 -10.25 -36.00 23.65
C GLU A 565 -10.58 -34.51 23.42
N GLY A 566 -11.44 -33.92 24.27
CA GLY A 566 -11.84 -32.51 24.18
C GLY A 566 -12.88 -32.14 23.10
N LEU A 567 -13.23 -33.06 22.19
CA LEU A 567 -14.29 -32.85 21.18
C LEU A 567 -15.72 -32.89 21.74
N ALA A 568 -16.65 -32.08 21.26
CA ALA A 568 -18.05 -32.22 21.67
C ALA A 568 -18.68 -33.53 21.14
N PRO A 569 -19.71 -34.10 21.79
CA PRO A 569 -20.57 -35.11 21.16
C PRO A 569 -21.08 -34.63 19.80
N GLY A 570 -20.94 -35.45 18.77
CA GLY A 570 -21.27 -35.03 17.42
C GLY A 570 -20.74 -35.92 16.31
N VAL A 571 -20.99 -35.48 15.08
CA VAL A 571 -20.51 -36.15 13.87
C VAL A 571 -19.31 -35.37 13.34
N TYR A 572 -18.27 -36.12 12.97
CA TYR A 572 -17.04 -35.62 12.39
C TYR A 572 -16.76 -36.32 11.07
N CYS A 573 -15.95 -35.69 10.22
CA CYS A 573 -15.49 -36.24 8.96
C CYS A 573 -13.97 -36.37 9.04
N LEU A 574 -13.46 -37.60 9.08
CA LEU A 574 -12.03 -37.86 8.96
C LEU A 574 -11.68 -38.01 7.47
N ARG A 575 -10.74 -37.21 7.00
CA ARG A 575 -10.13 -37.39 5.68
C ARG A 575 -8.72 -37.92 5.82
N VAL A 576 -8.40 -38.91 5.00
CA VAL A 576 -7.07 -39.53 4.92
C VAL A 576 -6.80 -39.77 3.45
N GLY A 577 -5.83 -39.05 2.87
CA GLY A 577 -5.66 -39.08 1.42
C GLY A 577 -6.93 -38.60 0.69
N MET A 578 -7.38 -39.37 -0.30
CA MET A 578 -8.63 -39.10 -1.03
C MET A 578 -9.88 -39.72 -0.38
N GLN A 579 -9.73 -40.47 0.71
CA GLN A 579 -10.86 -41.11 1.39
C GLN A 579 -11.40 -40.23 2.51
N ALA A 580 -12.71 -40.28 2.70
CA ALA A 580 -13.41 -39.62 3.80
C ALA A 580 -14.26 -40.65 4.54
N VAL A 581 -14.19 -40.64 5.87
CA VAL A 581 -14.98 -41.51 6.74
C VAL A 581 -15.71 -40.67 7.77
N ARG A 582 -17.00 -40.96 7.94
CA ARG A 582 -17.81 -40.37 8.99
C ARG A 582 -17.42 -40.99 10.33
N LEU A 583 -17.09 -40.17 11.31
CA LEU A 583 -16.85 -40.55 12.70
C LEU A 583 -17.95 -39.96 13.59
N VAL A 584 -18.35 -40.67 14.62
CA VAL A 584 -19.37 -40.24 15.58
C VAL A 584 -18.77 -40.32 16.98
N ARG A 585 -18.83 -39.22 17.72
CA ARG A 585 -18.53 -39.14 19.16
C ARG A 585 -19.85 -39.06 19.92
N TRP A 586 -20.04 -39.91 20.91
CA TRP A 586 -21.20 -39.87 21.82
C TRP A 586 -21.04 -38.89 22.96
#